data_AF-A0A135LJ05-F1
#
_entry.id   AF-A0A135LJ05-F1
#
_cell.length_a   1.000
_cell.length_b   1.000
_cell.length_c   1.000
_cell.angle_alpha   90.00
_cell.angle_beta   90.00
_cell.angle_gamma   90.00
#
_symmetry.space_group_name_H-M   'P 1'
#
loop_
_entity.id
_entity.type
_entity.pdbx_description
1 polymer ?
#
loop_
_entity_poly.entity_id
_entity_poly.type
_entity_poly.pdbx_seq_one_letter_code
_entity_poly.pdbx_strand_id
1 'polypeptide(L)'
;MLAANDTISGASFYELDPLAPEDLPENIEKDLSFLLRHNNFHTLSHLDIPPPLRSEFLILNPGEPLSTSLGILEKLLAEGRFLIAAHFSASILTSSLISPTEIKIIFSLFYTRLACLDLSGNTVLAAQESKALEDLSSAFYYIDLKPNPGVVDDKQPEQEHEQDLRHIAPWPLRVLAVRLQSIGFGDSRRSIGGLYEIGQEARREIMRNEATETERELWKQRLADLGVRSVNALIEMGDFDAARRSLDSLRVPGPESNITKLRKALLLLRIGDLDAASQVFGDANETKEAALLKPLISMSDGRFADAVSEWRILGEDRTRTDGALVAQNLAVCLLYIGKLDESRQILEAQVSSNHSFGSLIFNLSTVYELCTDSATHMKGQLADMLSKQPAIGHTNLDRPNSDLKL
;
A
#
# COMPACT_ATOMS: atom_id res chain seq x y z
N MET A 1 6.75 1.84 -9.90
CA MET A 1 7.72 2.92 -9.69
C MET A 1 7.94 3.53 -11.07
N LEU A 2 7.10 4.51 -11.44
CA LEU A 2 7.19 5.15 -12.75
C LEU A 2 8.39 6.10 -12.72
N ALA A 3 9.33 5.94 -13.64
CA ALA A 3 10.45 6.86 -13.75
C ALA A 3 9.92 8.19 -14.29
N ALA A 4 10.54 9.32 -13.91
CA ALA A 4 10.14 10.66 -14.33
C ALA A 4 10.22 10.93 -15.86
N ASN A 5 10.55 9.91 -16.67
CA ASN A 5 10.62 9.94 -18.13
C ASN A 5 9.69 8.93 -18.82
N ASP A 6 8.82 8.23 -18.09
CA ASP A 6 7.78 7.41 -18.73
C ASP A 6 6.79 8.35 -19.44
N THR A 7 6.49 8.04 -20.70
CA THR A 7 5.58 8.84 -21.52
C THR A 7 4.19 8.72 -20.90
N ILE A 8 3.75 9.80 -20.22
CA ILE A 8 2.42 9.92 -19.64
C ILE A 8 1.40 9.69 -20.76
N SER A 9 0.83 8.49 -20.80
CA SER A 9 0.04 7.96 -21.92
C SER A 9 -1.20 7.20 -21.47
N GLY A 10 -1.28 6.86 -20.18
CA GLY A 10 -2.33 6.03 -19.61
C GLY A 10 -2.09 4.53 -19.75
N ALA A 11 -0.98 4.11 -20.37
CA ALA A 11 -0.69 2.71 -20.64
C ALA A 11 -0.57 1.86 -19.36
N SER A 12 -0.12 2.45 -18.25
CA SER A 12 0.05 1.73 -16.98
C SER A 12 -1.26 1.15 -16.42
N PHE A 13 -2.42 1.71 -16.82
CA PHE A 13 -3.73 1.21 -16.40
C PHE A 13 -4.13 -0.11 -17.09
N TYR A 14 -3.44 -0.51 -18.16
CA TYR A 14 -3.65 -1.80 -18.81
C TYR A 14 -2.71 -2.89 -18.27
N GLU A 15 -1.68 -2.50 -17.50
CA GLU A 15 -0.58 -3.36 -17.06
C GLU A 15 -0.54 -3.55 -15.53
N LEU A 16 -1.66 -3.32 -14.83
CA LEU A 16 -1.71 -3.38 -13.36
C LEU A 16 -1.26 -4.73 -12.78
N ASP A 17 -1.55 -5.82 -13.50
CA ASP A 17 -1.11 -7.17 -13.14
C ASP A 17 -0.50 -7.86 -14.38
N PRO A 18 0.81 -8.17 -14.37
CA PRO A 18 1.47 -8.83 -15.50
C PRO A 18 1.04 -10.28 -15.71
N LEU A 19 0.31 -10.89 -14.76
CA LEU A 19 -0.27 -12.23 -14.87
C LEU A 19 -1.78 -12.19 -15.10
N ALA A 20 -2.38 -11.01 -15.29
CA ALA A 20 -3.77 -10.93 -15.68
C ALA A 20 -3.95 -11.54 -17.08
N PRO A 21 -5.06 -12.25 -17.33
CA PRO A 21 -5.33 -12.81 -18.65
C PRO A 21 -5.36 -11.69 -19.70
N GLU A 22 -4.53 -11.81 -20.75
CA GLU A 22 -4.39 -10.74 -21.74
C GLU A 22 -5.62 -10.60 -22.64
N ASP A 23 -6.12 -11.73 -23.15
CA ASP A 23 -7.30 -11.82 -23.99
C ASP A 23 -8.32 -12.74 -23.34
N LEU A 24 -9.49 -12.19 -23.02
CA LEU A 24 -10.64 -12.97 -22.60
C LEU A 24 -11.21 -13.70 -23.82
N PRO A 25 -11.64 -14.96 -23.70
CA PRO A 25 -12.31 -15.65 -24.81
C PRO A 25 -13.51 -14.84 -25.31
N GLU A 26 -13.64 -14.63 -26.63
CA GLU A 26 -14.72 -13.82 -27.25
C GLU A 26 -16.14 -14.23 -26.81
N ASN A 27 -16.31 -15.46 -26.33
CA ASN A 27 -17.58 -16.03 -25.90
C ASN A 27 -17.92 -15.76 -24.41
N ILE A 28 -17.01 -15.17 -23.62
CA ILE A 28 -17.21 -14.90 -22.19
C ILE A 28 -17.10 -13.39 -21.94
N GLU A 29 -18.20 -12.69 -22.16
CA GLU A 29 -18.33 -11.27 -21.83
C GLU A 29 -18.84 -11.14 -20.38
N LYS A 30 -17.99 -10.63 -19.47
CA LYS A 30 -18.40 -10.34 -18.09
C LYS A 30 -18.81 -8.88 -18.00
N ASP A 31 -20.03 -8.64 -17.52
CA ASP A 31 -20.57 -7.29 -17.33
C ASP A 31 -20.23 -6.76 -15.92
N LEU A 32 -19.42 -5.70 -15.86
CA LEU A 32 -19.06 -4.99 -14.63
C LEU A 32 -19.87 -3.71 -14.41
N SER A 33 -21.03 -3.56 -15.06
CA SER A 33 -21.94 -2.39 -14.89
C SER A 33 -22.26 -2.08 -13.43
N PHE A 34 -22.27 -3.09 -12.55
CA PHE A 34 -22.50 -2.90 -11.12
C PHE A 34 -21.41 -2.06 -10.44
N LEU A 35 -20.17 -2.05 -10.95
CA LEU A 35 -19.06 -1.24 -10.43
C LEU A 35 -19.08 0.21 -10.95
N LEU A 36 -19.75 0.47 -12.07
CA LEU A 36 -19.81 1.80 -12.72
C LEU A 36 -20.92 2.71 -12.16
N ARG A 37 -21.66 2.24 -11.15
CA ARG A 37 -22.78 2.99 -10.58
C ARG A 37 -22.29 4.11 -9.67
N HIS A 38 -22.91 5.29 -9.81
CA HIS A 38 -22.57 6.48 -9.02
C HIS A 38 -22.70 6.26 -7.50
N ASN A 39 -23.64 5.41 -7.07
CA ASN A 39 -23.87 5.12 -5.65
C ASN A 39 -22.75 4.30 -4.99
N ASN A 40 -21.81 3.75 -5.77
CA ASN A 40 -20.64 3.06 -5.23
C ASN A 40 -19.57 4.02 -4.72
N PHE A 41 -19.64 5.30 -5.09
CA PHE A 41 -18.55 6.25 -4.88
C PHE A 41 -19.01 7.41 -3.99
N HIS A 42 -18.33 7.58 -2.86
CA HIS A 42 -18.59 8.68 -1.94
C HIS A 42 -18.05 9.99 -2.51
N THR A 43 -18.79 11.07 -2.25
CA THR A 43 -18.35 12.43 -2.52
C THR A 43 -17.17 12.78 -1.63
N LEU A 44 -16.11 13.33 -2.23
CA LEU A 44 -14.90 13.72 -1.54
C LEU A 44 -14.93 15.23 -1.25
N SER A 45 -14.23 15.64 -0.18
CA SER A 45 -14.21 17.03 0.29
C SER A 45 -12.79 17.46 0.62
N HIS A 46 -12.52 18.76 0.47
CA HIS A 46 -11.26 19.40 0.85
C HIS A 46 -11.33 20.12 2.20
N LEU A 47 -12.47 20.04 2.90
CA LEU A 47 -12.66 20.73 4.18
C LEU A 47 -11.63 20.28 5.21
N ASP A 48 -11.31 18.99 5.22
CA ASP A 48 -10.34 18.39 6.11
C ASP A 48 -8.89 18.60 5.65
N ILE A 49 -8.62 19.32 4.56
CA ILE A 49 -7.25 19.66 4.11
C ILE A 49 -6.94 21.12 4.52
N PRO A 50 -5.74 21.42 5.02
CA PRO A 50 -5.33 22.80 5.30
C PRO A 50 -5.39 23.68 4.03
N PRO A 51 -5.87 24.93 4.10
CA PRO A 51 -6.02 25.80 2.93
C PRO A 51 -4.80 25.88 1.98
N PRO A 52 -3.54 25.94 2.47
CA PRO A 52 -2.36 26.01 1.59
C PRO A 52 -2.11 24.75 0.76
N LEU A 53 -2.64 23.59 1.19
CA LEU A 53 -2.46 22.30 0.53
C LEU A 53 -3.66 21.94 -0.37
N ARG A 54 -4.75 22.73 -0.32
CA ARG A 54 -5.95 22.47 -1.12
C ARG A 54 -5.67 22.68 -2.60
N SER A 55 -6.34 21.86 -3.38
CA SER A 55 -6.27 21.85 -4.83
C SER A 55 -7.67 21.72 -5.39
N GLU A 56 -7.90 22.11 -6.64
CA GLU A 56 -9.24 21.96 -7.23
C GLU A 56 -9.46 20.52 -7.73
N PHE A 57 -10.68 20.02 -7.58
CA PHE A 57 -11.07 18.75 -8.18
C PHE A 57 -11.20 18.91 -9.69
N LEU A 58 -10.68 17.93 -10.43
CA LEU A 58 -10.77 17.92 -11.89
C LEU A 58 -12.16 17.48 -12.36
N ILE A 59 -12.63 18.11 -13.42
CA ILE A 59 -13.87 17.79 -14.13
C ILE A 59 -13.49 17.16 -15.46
N LEU A 60 -14.20 16.09 -15.85
CA LEU A 60 -14.02 15.50 -17.17
C LEU A 60 -14.54 16.43 -18.26
N ASN A 61 -13.72 16.66 -19.28
CA ASN A 61 -14.11 17.46 -20.42
C ASN A 61 -14.92 16.61 -21.42
N PRO A 62 -16.12 17.06 -21.84
CA PRO A 62 -16.90 16.35 -22.83
C PRO A 62 -16.14 16.23 -24.16
N GLY A 63 -15.98 15.01 -24.66
CA GLY A 63 -15.37 14.73 -25.97
C GLY A 63 -13.85 14.49 -25.96
N GLU A 64 -13.19 14.55 -24.80
CA GLU A 64 -11.80 14.09 -24.69
C GLU A 64 -11.70 12.55 -24.71
N PRO A 65 -10.66 11.98 -25.34
CA PRO A 65 -10.46 10.54 -25.35
C PRO A 65 -10.05 10.03 -23.97
N LEU A 66 -10.38 8.77 -23.67
CA LEU A 66 -10.04 8.11 -22.40
C LEU A 66 -8.53 8.17 -22.10
N SER A 67 -7.67 8.00 -23.10
CA SER A 67 -6.22 8.06 -22.94
C SER A 67 -5.70 9.38 -22.35
N THR A 68 -6.33 10.52 -22.71
CA THR A 68 -5.99 11.82 -22.11
C THR A 68 -6.34 11.86 -20.63
N SER A 69 -7.51 11.34 -20.25
CA SER A 69 -7.92 11.25 -18.85
C SER A 69 -7.01 10.31 -18.06
N LEU A 70 -6.64 9.16 -18.62
CA LEU A 70 -5.71 8.23 -17.99
C LEU A 70 -4.31 8.85 -17.82
N GLY A 71 -3.80 9.58 -18.81
CA GLY A 71 -2.53 10.31 -18.68
C GLY A 71 -2.56 11.38 -17.58
N ILE A 72 -3.65 12.14 -17.46
CA ILE A 72 -3.84 13.09 -16.34
C ILE A 72 -3.78 12.35 -14.99
N LEU A 73 -4.42 11.18 -14.91
CA LEU A 73 -4.42 10.37 -13.69
C LEU A 73 -3.00 9.86 -13.36
N GLU A 74 -2.23 9.38 -14.34
CA GLU A 74 -0.81 9.00 -14.14
C GLU A 74 0.01 10.18 -13.58
N LYS A 75 -0.20 11.38 -14.11
CA LYS A 75 0.47 12.59 -13.63
C LYS A 75 0.13 12.89 -12.17
N LEU A 76 -1.15 12.83 -11.79
CA LEU A 76 -1.58 13.05 -10.40
C LEU A 76 -0.95 12.04 -9.44
N LEU A 77 -0.87 10.77 -9.83
CA LEU A 77 -0.22 9.72 -9.05
C LEU A 77 1.28 9.97 -8.90
N ALA A 78 1.95 10.38 -9.99
CA ALA A 78 3.37 10.73 -9.97
C ALA A 78 3.67 11.97 -9.12
N GLU A 79 2.73 12.90 -9.00
CA GLU A 79 2.84 14.09 -8.15
C GLU A 79 2.46 13.82 -6.68
N GLY A 80 1.76 12.71 -6.37
CA GLY A 80 1.29 12.39 -5.01
C GLY A 80 -0.04 13.07 -4.64
N ARG A 81 -0.85 13.45 -5.63
CA ARG A 81 -2.17 14.08 -5.47
C ARG A 81 -3.27 13.03 -5.37
N PHE A 82 -3.19 12.21 -4.33
CA PHE A 82 -4.02 11.02 -4.19
C PHE A 82 -5.50 11.35 -4.03
N LEU A 83 -5.89 12.41 -3.30
CA LEU A 83 -7.31 12.70 -3.13
C LEU A 83 -7.96 13.13 -4.44
N ILE A 84 -7.25 13.94 -5.23
CA ILE A 84 -7.70 14.38 -6.55
C ILE A 84 -7.74 13.20 -7.52
N ALA A 85 -6.71 12.33 -7.49
CA ALA A 85 -6.69 11.11 -8.29
C ALA A 85 -7.88 10.20 -7.96
N ALA A 86 -8.20 10.00 -6.68
CA ALA A 86 -9.36 9.21 -6.25
C ALA A 86 -10.68 9.79 -6.78
N HIS A 87 -10.85 11.11 -6.68
CA HIS A 87 -12.02 11.81 -7.25
C HIS A 87 -12.10 11.57 -8.76
N PHE A 88 -11.01 11.82 -9.48
CA PHE A 88 -10.98 11.74 -10.93
C PHE A 88 -11.20 10.30 -11.43
N SER A 89 -10.66 9.28 -10.75
CA SER A 89 -10.95 7.88 -11.05
C SER A 89 -12.44 7.55 -10.96
N ALA A 90 -13.19 8.06 -9.96
CA ALA A 90 -14.64 7.86 -9.90
C ALA A 90 -15.37 8.60 -11.02
N SER A 91 -14.95 9.83 -11.35
CA SER A 91 -15.52 10.55 -12.49
C SER A 91 -15.37 9.73 -13.77
N ILE A 92 -14.21 9.13 -14.01
CA ILE A 92 -13.96 8.27 -15.18
C ILE A 92 -14.85 7.01 -15.11
N LEU A 93 -14.87 6.30 -13.98
CA LEU A 93 -15.66 5.07 -13.78
C LEU A 93 -17.17 5.26 -13.94
N THR A 94 -17.69 6.45 -13.64
CA THR A 94 -19.12 6.76 -13.73
C THR A 94 -19.51 7.46 -15.03
N SER A 95 -18.53 7.76 -15.89
CA SER A 95 -18.73 8.38 -17.19
C SER A 95 -19.11 7.37 -18.27
N SER A 96 -19.54 7.87 -19.42
CA SER A 96 -19.75 7.07 -20.63
C SER A 96 -18.47 6.78 -21.43
N LEU A 97 -17.29 7.10 -20.89
CA LEU A 97 -16.00 6.88 -21.57
C LEU A 97 -15.55 5.41 -21.57
N ILE A 98 -16.15 4.57 -20.71
CA ILE A 98 -15.77 3.18 -20.50
C ILE A 98 -16.99 2.29 -20.74
N SER A 99 -16.79 1.23 -21.52
CA SER A 99 -17.76 0.15 -21.66
C SER A 99 -17.74 -0.76 -20.42
N PRO A 100 -18.90 -1.27 -19.94
CA PRO A 100 -18.97 -2.22 -18.82
C PRO A 100 -18.14 -3.51 -18.97
N THR A 101 -17.63 -3.76 -20.17
CA THR A 101 -16.89 -4.96 -20.57
C THR A 101 -15.38 -4.72 -20.65
N GLU A 102 -14.92 -3.50 -20.41
CA GLU A 102 -13.49 -3.13 -20.32
C GLU A 102 -12.89 -3.51 -18.95
N ILE A 103 -12.86 -4.82 -18.66
CA ILE A 103 -12.51 -5.40 -17.36
C ILE A 103 -11.21 -4.84 -16.77
N LYS A 104 -10.12 -4.84 -17.57
CA LYS A 104 -8.80 -4.39 -17.11
C LYS A 104 -8.83 -2.94 -16.64
N ILE A 105 -9.44 -2.05 -17.42
CA ILE A 105 -9.49 -0.63 -17.11
C ILE A 105 -10.40 -0.35 -15.92
N ILE A 106 -11.56 -1.02 -15.84
CA ILE A 106 -12.49 -0.87 -14.71
C ILE A 106 -11.78 -1.26 -13.41
N PHE A 107 -11.13 -2.43 -13.35
CA PHE A 107 -10.42 -2.85 -12.14
C PHE A 107 -9.21 -1.99 -11.83
N SER A 108 -8.46 -1.52 -12.84
CA SER A 108 -7.32 -0.63 -12.61
C SER A 108 -7.75 0.71 -12.04
N LEU A 109 -8.82 1.32 -12.57
CA LEU A 109 -9.37 2.55 -12.03
C LEU A 109 -9.97 2.36 -10.64
N PHE A 110 -10.66 1.24 -10.40
CA PHE A 110 -11.23 0.93 -9.09
C PHE A 110 -10.12 0.71 -8.05
N TYR A 111 -9.06 -0.03 -8.40
CA TYR A 111 -7.86 -0.18 -7.58
C TYR A 111 -7.23 1.18 -7.27
N THR A 112 -7.00 1.99 -8.30
CA THR A 112 -6.40 3.33 -8.14
C THR A 112 -7.24 4.19 -7.22
N ARG A 113 -8.57 4.18 -7.35
CA ARG A 113 -9.46 4.90 -6.45
C ARG A 113 -9.31 4.43 -5.01
N LEU A 114 -9.43 3.13 -4.76
CA LEU A 114 -9.32 2.57 -3.41
C LEU A 114 -7.96 2.84 -2.76
N ALA A 115 -6.87 2.63 -3.51
CA ALA A 115 -5.52 2.88 -3.05
C ALA A 115 -5.29 4.37 -2.74
N CYS A 116 -5.79 5.26 -3.58
CA CYS A 116 -5.67 6.70 -3.37
C CYS A 116 -6.50 7.20 -2.17
N LEU A 117 -7.69 6.62 -1.94
CA LEU A 117 -8.47 6.90 -0.74
C LEU A 117 -7.70 6.46 0.51
N ASP A 118 -7.08 5.27 0.49
CA ASP A 118 -6.26 4.80 1.62
C ASP A 118 -5.04 5.70 1.87
N LEU A 119 -4.29 6.05 0.80
CA LEU A 119 -3.11 6.91 0.86
C LEU A 119 -3.41 8.37 1.25
N SER A 120 -4.65 8.83 1.06
CA SER A 120 -5.11 10.15 1.48
C SER A 120 -5.72 10.17 2.90
N GLY A 121 -5.70 9.04 3.62
CA GLY A 121 -6.26 8.92 4.96
C GLY A 121 -7.77 8.67 5.00
N ASN A 122 -8.39 8.43 3.83
CA ASN A 122 -9.83 8.12 3.68
C ASN A 122 -10.09 6.61 3.69
N THR A 123 -9.37 5.85 4.52
CA THR A 123 -9.45 4.37 4.59
C THR A 123 -10.87 3.87 4.87
N VAL A 124 -11.66 4.60 5.66
CA VAL A 124 -13.06 4.21 5.94
C VAL A 124 -13.92 4.28 4.68
N LEU A 125 -13.74 5.30 3.84
CA LEU A 125 -14.43 5.40 2.56
C LEU A 125 -13.97 4.28 1.62
N ALA A 126 -12.65 4.07 1.51
CA ALA A 126 -12.11 2.97 0.71
C ALA A 126 -12.70 1.60 1.13
N ALA A 127 -12.80 1.37 2.45
CA ALA A 127 -13.40 0.17 3.02
C ALA A 127 -14.89 0.02 2.66
N GLN A 128 -15.67 1.10 2.72
CA GLN A 128 -17.07 1.08 2.31
C GLN A 128 -17.23 0.82 0.81
N GLU A 129 -16.45 1.47 -0.04
CA GLU A 129 -16.52 1.32 -1.50
C GLU A 129 -16.03 -0.04 -1.97
N SER A 130 -15.03 -0.62 -1.30
CA SER A 130 -14.53 -1.98 -1.60
C SER A 130 -15.60 -3.07 -1.49
N LYS A 131 -16.72 -2.81 -0.79
CA LYS A 131 -17.85 -3.74 -0.69
C LYS A 131 -18.59 -3.90 -2.01
N ALA A 132 -18.45 -2.95 -2.94
CA ALA A 132 -19.02 -3.06 -4.29
C ALA A 132 -18.37 -4.20 -5.10
N LEU A 133 -17.17 -4.68 -4.71
CA LEU A 133 -16.55 -5.88 -5.27
C LEU A 133 -17.19 -7.19 -4.78
N GLU A 134 -18.17 -7.10 -3.88
CA GLU A 134 -18.89 -8.23 -3.32
C GLU A 134 -17.93 -9.34 -2.86
N ASP A 135 -18.19 -10.59 -3.25
CA ASP A 135 -17.37 -11.75 -2.95
C ASP A 135 -16.44 -12.08 -4.12
N LEU A 136 -15.15 -11.72 -3.97
CA LEU A 136 -14.11 -12.02 -4.96
C LEU A 136 -13.81 -13.53 -5.10
N SER A 137 -14.27 -14.39 -4.18
CA SER A 137 -14.17 -15.85 -4.32
C SER A 137 -15.27 -16.45 -5.21
N SER A 138 -16.29 -15.66 -5.56
CA SER A 138 -17.40 -16.10 -6.40
C SER A 138 -16.93 -16.54 -7.79
N ALA A 139 -17.59 -17.57 -8.34
CA ALA A 139 -17.39 -18.05 -9.71
C ALA A 139 -17.55 -16.95 -10.78
N PHE A 140 -18.22 -15.84 -10.45
CA PHE A 140 -18.28 -14.66 -11.31
C PHE A 140 -16.88 -14.17 -11.73
N TYR A 141 -15.92 -14.14 -10.81
CA TYR A 141 -14.58 -13.62 -11.05
C TYR A 141 -13.62 -14.63 -11.69
N TYR A 142 -14.08 -15.85 -11.94
CA TYR A 142 -13.28 -16.87 -12.60
C TYR A 142 -13.73 -17.08 -14.05
N ILE A 143 -12.74 -17.33 -14.91
CA ILE A 143 -12.92 -17.73 -16.31
C ILE A 143 -12.12 -19.00 -16.55
N ASP A 144 -12.67 -19.89 -17.38
CA ASP A 144 -11.93 -21.05 -17.89
C ASP A 144 -11.28 -20.66 -19.22
N LEU A 145 -9.95 -20.71 -19.28
CA LEU A 145 -9.19 -20.39 -20.49
C LEU A 145 -9.13 -21.54 -21.50
N LYS A 146 -9.50 -22.76 -21.12
CA LYS A 146 -9.54 -23.93 -22.02
C LYS A 146 -10.95 -24.55 -22.02
N PRO A 147 -12.00 -23.81 -22.45
CA PRO A 147 -13.33 -24.37 -22.53
C PRO A 147 -13.34 -25.43 -23.64
N ASN A 148 -13.55 -26.71 -23.30
CA ASN A 148 -13.70 -27.76 -24.30
C ASN A 148 -14.95 -27.48 -25.16
N PRO A 149 -14.83 -27.35 -26.49
CA PRO A 149 -15.98 -27.25 -27.37
C PRO A 149 -16.62 -28.64 -27.49
N GLY A 150 -17.63 -28.90 -26.66
CA GLY A 150 -18.63 -29.94 -26.85
C GLY A 150 -18.21 -31.36 -26.46
N VAL A 151 -18.70 -31.83 -25.31
CA VAL A 151 -19.08 -33.24 -25.13
C VAL A 151 -20.41 -33.26 -24.36
N VAL A 152 -21.51 -33.18 -25.10
CA VAL A 152 -22.79 -33.74 -24.66
C VAL A 152 -22.78 -35.19 -25.11
N ASP A 153 -21.97 -36.02 -24.47
CA ASP A 153 -22.06 -37.46 -24.66
C ASP A 153 -22.01 -38.13 -23.29
N ASP A 154 -23.21 -38.45 -22.79
CA ASP A 154 -23.43 -39.33 -21.66
C ASP A 154 -22.77 -40.68 -21.98
N LYS A 155 -21.52 -40.88 -21.52
CA LYS A 155 -20.86 -42.17 -21.16
C LYS A 155 -19.34 -42.09 -21.34
N GLN A 156 -18.63 -41.31 -20.53
CA GLN A 156 -17.25 -41.66 -20.17
C GLN A 156 -16.99 -41.35 -18.69
N PRO A 157 -16.22 -42.20 -17.98
CA PRO A 157 -15.93 -41.97 -16.58
C PRO A 157 -15.05 -40.73 -16.43
N GLU A 158 -15.41 -39.90 -15.46
CA GLU A 158 -14.76 -38.68 -14.99
C GLU A 158 -13.23 -38.84 -14.92
N GLN A 159 -12.53 -38.49 -16.00
CA GLN A 159 -11.14 -38.08 -15.88
C GLN A 159 -11.17 -36.73 -15.15
N GLU A 160 -10.35 -36.54 -14.12
CA GLU A 160 -10.19 -35.26 -13.43
C GLU A 160 -9.75 -34.22 -14.47
N HIS A 161 -10.71 -33.46 -15.01
CA HIS A 161 -10.46 -32.43 -16.00
C HIS A 161 -9.77 -31.27 -15.29
N GLU A 162 -8.55 -30.95 -15.69
CA GLU A 162 -7.78 -29.83 -15.15
C GLU A 162 -8.38 -28.51 -15.69
N GLN A 163 -9.40 -27.98 -15.00
CA GLN A 163 -9.98 -26.67 -15.32
C GLN A 163 -8.91 -25.58 -15.06
N ASP A 164 -8.48 -24.86 -16.11
CA ASP A 164 -7.55 -23.74 -15.99
C ASP A 164 -8.33 -22.46 -15.65
N LEU A 165 -8.83 -22.43 -14.42
CA LEU A 165 -9.60 -21.30 -13.88
C LEU A 165 -8.67 -20.14 -13.55
N ARG A 166 -8.84 -19.02 -14.24
CA ARG A 166 -8.11 -17.77 -13.97
C ARG A 166 -9.02 -16.71 -13.38
N HIS A 167 -8.47 -15.96 -12.43
CA HIS A 167 -9.18 -14.85 -11.80
C HIS A 167 -9.06 -13.59 -12.66
N ILE A 168 -10.18 -12.93 -12.96
CA ILE A 168 -10.20 -11.73 -13.83
C ILE A 168 -9.77 -10.46 -13.10
N ALA A 169 -10.00 -10.36 -11.78
CA ALA A 169 -9.56 -9.22 -11.01
C ALA A 169 -8.05 -9.30 -10.73
N PRO A 170 -7.31 -8.20 -10.92
CA PRO A 170 -5.85 -8.17 -10.79
C PRO A 170 -5.41 -8.41 -9.34
N TRP A 171 -4.26 -9.06 -9.16
CA TRP A 171 -3.71 -9.41 -7.85
C TRP A 171 -3.61 -8.23 -6.88
N PRO A 172 -3.10 -7.04 -7.26
CA PRO A 172 -3.06 -5.89 -6.35
C PRO A 172 -4.44 -5.48 -5.81
N LEU A 173 -5.48 -5.54 -6.65
CA LEU A 173 -6.86 -5.24 -6.25
C LEU A 173 -7.38 -6.27 -5.24
N ARG A 174 -7.13 -7.56 -5.47
CA ARG A 174 -7.56 -8.64 -4.56
C ARG A 174 -6.91 -8.50 -3.19
N VAL A 175 -5.60 -8.26 -3.15
CA VAL A 175 -4.86 -8.07 -1.89
C VAL A 175 -5.36 -6.83 -1.15
N LEU A 176 -5.61 -5.73 -1.85
CA LEU A 176 -6.16 -4.50 -1.25
C LEU A 176 -7.59 -4.71 -0.73
N ALA A 177 -8.44 -5.38 -1.52
CA ALA A 177 -9.82 -5.65 -1.16
C ALA A 177 -9.93 -6.50 0.11
N VAL A 178 -9.10 -7.53 0.29
CA VAL A 178 -9.09 -8.34 1.52
C VAL A 178 -8.90 -7.46 2.77
N ARG A 179 -7.93 -6.52 2.73
CA ARG A 179 -7.71 -5.58 3.83
C ARG A 179 -8.89 -4.63 4.01
N LEU A 180 -9.32 -3.95 2.94
CA LEU A 180 -10.37 -2.93 3.01
C LEU A 180 -11.72 -3.49 3.42
N GLN A 181 -12.12 -4.65 2.90
CA GLN A 181 -13.36 -5.30 3.28
C GLN A 181 -13.32 -5.76 4.75
N SER A 182 -12.19 -6.26 5.24
CA SER A 182 -12.04 -6.61 6.67
C SER A 182 -12.28 -5.40 7.59
N ILE A 183 -11.75 -4.23 7.22
CA ILE A 183 -12.00 -2.95 7.92
C ILE A 183 -13.47 -2.56 7.79
N GLY A 184 -14.04 -2.66 6.58
CA GLY A 184 -15.41 -2.25 6.28
C GLY A 184 -16.47 -3.09 6.98
N PHE A 185 -16.18 -4.37 7.26
CA PHE A 185 -17.02 -5.26 8.05
C PHE A 185 -16.67 -5.25 9.55
N GLY A 186 -15.56 -4.62 9.95
CA GLY A 186 -15.09 -4.60 11.33
C GLY A 186 -14.64 -5.98 11.84
N ASP A 187 -14.19 -6.87 10.95
CA ASP A 187 -13.80 -8.24 11.29
C ASP A 187 -12.40 -8.56 10.76
N SER A 188 -11.40 -8.49 11.64
CA SER A 188 -10.01 -8.79 11.33
C SER A 188 -9.77 -10.25 10.94
N ARG A 189 -10.64 -11.19 11.36
CA ARG A 189 -10.52 -12.61 10.99
C ARG A 189 -10.78 -12.82 9.50
N ARG A 190 -11.64 -12.00 8.89
CA ARG A 190 -11.88 -12.03 7.43
C ARG A 190 -10.62 -11.67 6.65
N SER A 191 -9.80 -10.75 7.17
CA SER A 191 -8.50 -10.42 6.57
C SER A 191 -7.62 -11.67 6.51
N ILE A 192 -7.49 -12.38 7.64
CA ILE A 192 -6.67 -13.59 7.74
C ILE A 192 -7.21 -14.67 6.78
N GLY A 193 -8.51 -14.98 6.86
CA GLY A 193 -9.15 -15.97 5.98
C GLY A 193 -8.93 -15.68 4.49
N GLY A 194 -9.18 -14.43 4.07
CA GLY A 194 -8.98 -13.99 2.69
C GLY A 194 -7.53 -14.09 2.23
N LEU A 195 -6.55 -13.72 3.08
CA LEU A 195 -5.12 -13.86 2.77
C LEU A 195 -4.71 -15.33 2.61
N TYR A 196 -5.24 -16.24 3.44
CA TYR A 196 -4.99 -17.68 3.31
C TYR A 196 -5.61 -18.25 2.04
N GLU A 197 -6.80 -17.81 1.66
CA GLU A 197 -7.49 -18.24 0.45
C GLU A 197 -6.71 -17.89 -0.82
N ILE A 198 -6.36 -16.60 -1.00
CA ILE A 198 -5.52 -16.17 -2.13
C ILE A 198 -4.10 -16.75 -2.05
N GLY A 199 -3.61 -17.06 -0.84
CA GLY A 199 -2.35 -17.78 -0.63
C GLY A 199 -2.41 -19.26 -1.04
N GLN A 200 -3.57 -19.92 -0.97
CA GLN A 200 -3.75 -21.27 -1.51
C GLN A 200 -3.72 -21.25 -3.04
N GLU A 201 -4.34 -20.26 -3.66
CA GLU A 201 -4.24 -20.05 -5.11
C GLU A 201 -2.79 -19.86 -5.54
N ALA A 202 -2.05 -18.95 -4.89
CA ALA A 202 -0.63 -18.76 -5.19
C ALA A 202 0.17 -20.06 -5.09
N ARG A 203 -0.09 -20.91 -4.08
CA ARG A 203 0.58 -22.22 -3.97
C ARG A 203 0.21 -23.16 -5.12
N ARG A 204 -1.06 -23.22 -5.53
CA ARG A 204 -1.50 -24.01 -6.69
C ARG A 204 -0.80 -23.55 -7.97
N GLU A 205 -0.75 -22.24 -8.19
CA GLU A 205 -0.10 -21.64 -9.36
C GLU A 205 1.41 -21.90 -9.42
N ILE A 206 2.11 -21.90 -8.28
CA ILE A 206 3.54 -22.29 -8.23
C ILE A 206 3.74 -23.76 -8.63
N MET A 207 2.79 -24.63 -8.28
CA MET A 207 2.85 -26.06 -8.60
C MET A 207 2.33 -26.39 -10.00
N ARG A 208 1.77 -25.41 -10.74
CA ARG A 208 1.25 -25.65 -12.09
C ARG A 208 2.37 -26.03 -13.06
N ASN A 209 2.18 -27.16 -13.74
CA ASN A 209 3.15 -27.72 -14.68
C ASN A 209 3.44 -26.79 -15.87
N GLU A 210 2.41 -26.11 -16.39
CA GLU A 210 2.50 -25.25 -17.57
C GLU A 210 3.06 -23.85 -17.28
N ALA A 211 3.23 -23.46 -16.01
CA ALA A 211 3.75 -22.14 -15.68
C ALA A 211 5.21 -22.00 -16.15
N THR A 212 5.57 -20.82 -16.65
CA THR A 212 6.95 -20.43 -16.91
C THR A 212 7.71 -20.22 -15.60
N GLU A 213 9.05 -20.26 -15.64
CA GLU A 213 9.83 -20.00 -14.42
C GLU A 213 9.66 -18.56 -13.90
N THR A 214 9.45 -17.59 -14.80
CA THR A 214 9.17 -16.20 -14.45
C THR A 214 7.82 -16.04 -13.75
N GLU A 215 6.78 -16.74 -14.22
CA GLU A 215 5.48 -16.78 -13.54
C GLU A 215 5.59 -17.44 -12.17
N ARG A 216 6.27 -18.58 -12.07
CA ARG A 216 6.50 -19.27 -10.79
C ARG A 216 7.22 -18.37 -9.80
N GLU A 217 8.25 -17.65 -10.25
CA GLU A 217 8.99 -16.72 -9.39
C GLU A 217 8.12 -15.56 -8.91
N LEU A 218 7.28 -15.00 -9.78
CA LEU A 218 6.33 -13.96 -9.38
C LEU A 218 5.29 -14.48 -8.37
N TRP A 219 4.76 -15.68 -8.56
CA TRP A 219 3.84 -16.30 -7.58
C TRP A 219 4.51 -16.60 -6.24
N LYS A 220 5.77 -17.04 -6.25
CA LYS A 220 6.60 -17.21 -5.06
C LYS A 220 6.78 -15.87 -4.31
N GLN A 221 7.04 -14.78 -5.02
CA GLN A 221 7.13 -13.43 -4.43
C GLN A 221 5.78 -12.97 -3.84
N ARG A 222 4.68 -13.19 -4.56
CA ARG A 222 3.31 -12.92 -4.08
C ARG A 222 3.02 -13.68 -2.79
N LEU A 223 3.34 -14.96 -2.73
CA LEU A 223 3.13 -15.79 -1.55
C LEU A 223 3.96 -15.32 -0.35
N ALA A 224 5.20 -14.88 -0.58
CA ALA A 224 6.05 -14.31 0.48
C ALA A 224 5.46 -12.99 1.02
N ASP A 225 4.99 -12.09 0.14
CA ASP A 225 4.33 -10.84 0.53
C ASP A 225 3.05 -11.11 1.35
N LEU A 226 2.22 -12.07 0.93
CA LEU A 226 1.04 -12.50 1.70
C LEU A 226 1.39 -13.04 3.08
N GLY A 227 2.51 -13.75 3.21
CA GLY A 227 2.98 -14.24 4.50
C GLY A 227 3.28 -13.09 5.47
N VAL A 228 3.99 -12.06 5.01
CA VAL A 228 4.25 -10.83 5.80
C VAL A 228 2.94 -10.14 6.19
N ARG A 229 2.00 -9.99 5.25
CA ARG A 229 0.68 -9.39 5.51
C ARG A 229 -0.16 -10.19 6.49
N SER A 230 -0.09 -11.52 6.43
CA SER A 230 -0.79 -12.42 7.34
C SER A 230 -0.26 -12.29 8.77
N VAL A 231 1.06 -12.21 8.94
CA VAL A 231 1.67 -11.93 10.24
C VAL A 231 1.23 -10.56 10.76
N ASN A 232 1.22 -9.53 9.92
CA ASN A 232 0.72 -8.21 10.32
C ASN A 232 -0.77 -8.23 10.74
N ALA A 233 -1.62 -8.97 10.02
CA ALA A 233 -3.04 -9.11 10.37
C ALA A 233 -3.23 -9.85 11.72
N LEU A 234 -2.40 -10.86 12.01
CA LEU A 234 -2.39 -11.55 13.31
C LEU A 234 -1.96 -10.62 14.45
N ILE A 235 -0.96 -9.77 14.22
CA ILE A 235 -0.54 -8.72 15.17
C ILE A 235 -1.67 -7.72 15.41
N GLU A 236 -2.34 -7.24 14.36
CA GLU A 236 -3.50 -6.33 14.47
C GLU A 236 -4.66 -6.97 15.25
N MET A 237 -4.84 -8.30 15.15
CA MET A 237 -5.81 -9.06 15.93
C MET A 237 -5.38 -9.31 17.39
N GLY A 238 -4.10 -9.10 17.72
CA GLY A 238 -3.53 -9.38 19.04
C GLY A 238 -3.14 -10.84 19.27
N ASP A 239 -3.16 -11.69 18.24
CA ASP A 239 -2.69 -13.09 18.34
C ASP A 239 -1.19 -13.17 18.03
N PHE A 240 -0.39 -12.71 19.00
CA PHE A 240 1.07 -12.66 18.89
C PHE A 240 1.71 -14.04 18.80
N ASP A 241 1.11 -15.06 19.41
CA ASP A 241 1.63 -16.43 19.36
C ASP A 241 1.48 -17.03 17.97
N ALA A 242 0.31 -16.86 17.32
CA ALA A 242 0.14 -17.27 15.94
C ALA A 242 0.99 -16.43 14.98
N ALA A 243 1.14 -15.12 15.24
CA ALA A 243 2.02 -14.25 14.45
C ALA A 243 3.47 -14.75 14.48
N ARG A 244 4.01 -15.07 15.67
CA ARG A 244 5.36 -15.60 15.85
C ARG A 244 5.56 -16.92 15.09
N ARG A 245 4.69 -17.91 15.31
CA ARG A 245 4.77 -19.20 14.60
C ARG A 245 4.69 -19.04 13.08
N SER A 246 3.82 -18.15 12.60
CA SER A 246 3.66 -17.88 11.18
C SER A 246 4.90 -17.24 10.58
N LEU A 247 5.51 -16.28 11.29
CA LEU A 247 6.74 -15.61 10.88
C LEU A 247 7.95 -16.56 10.86
N ASP A 248 8.04 -17.49 11.80
CA ASP A 248 9.09 -18.53 11.82
C ASP A 248 8.94 -19.52 10.66
N SER A 249 7.69 -19.82 10.28
CA SER A 249 7.38 -20.70 9.16
C SER A 249 7.52 -20.03 7.79
N LEU A 250 7.69 -18.71 7.75
CA LEU A 250 7.74 -17.93 6.52
C LEU A 250 9.01 -18.27 5.74
N ARG A 251 8.85 -19.03 4.65
CA ARG A 251 9.92 -19.32 3.71
C ARG A 251 9.92 -18.27 2.62
N VAL A 252 10.96 -17.44 2.60
CA VAL A 252 11.18 -16.49 1.51
C VAL A 252 11.95 -17.23 0.40
N PRO A 253 11.46 -17.24 -0.84
CA PRO A 253 12.17 -17.80 -1.98
C PRO A 253 13.51 -17.08 -2.22
N GLY A 254 14.58 -17.86 -2.48
CA GLY A 254 15.90 -17.31 -2.79
C GLY A 254 16.67 -16.77 -1.57
N PRO A 255 17.84 -16.12 -1.78
CA PRO A 255 18.56 -15.45 -0.71
C PRO A 255 17.71 -14.30 -0.17
N GLU A 256 17.39 -14.34 1.12
CA GLU A 256 16.55 -13.34 1.75
C GLU A 256 17.20 -11.96 1.67
N SER A 257 16.55 -11.01 0.99
CA SER A 257 17.05 -9.64 0.86
C SER A 257 17.09 -8.94 2.23
N ASN A 258 18.03 -8.01 2.40
CA ASN A 258 18.15 -7.25 3.66
C ASN A 258 16.87 -6.50 4.03
N ILE A 259 16.10 -6.05 3.03
CA ILE A 259 14.78 -5.43 3.23
C ILE A 259 13.80 -6.43 3.83
N THR A 260 13.80 -7.68 3.36
CA THR A 260 12.91 -8.73 3.90
C THR A 260 13.30 -9.09 5.33
N LYS A 261 14.60 -9.21 5.59
CA LYS A 261 15.14 -9.36 6.95
C LYS A 261 14.71 -8.21 7.86
N LEU A 262 14.83 -6.96 7.39
CA LEU A 262 14.39 -5.79 8.15
C LEU A 262 12.88 -5.85 8.45
N ARG A 263 12.04 -6.21 7.47
CA ARG A 263 10.59 -6.39 7.68
C ARG A 263 10.31 -7.46 8.74
N LYS A 264 11.00 -8.60 8.69
CA LYS A 264 10.90 -9.66 9.70
C LYS A 264 11.30 -9.14 11.10
N ALA A 265 12.43 -8.43 11.20
CA ALA A 265 12.88 -7.84 12.46
C ALA A 265 11.87 -6.83 13.01
N LEU A 266 11.31 -5.96 12.17
CA LEU A 266 10.27 -5.00 12.58
C LEU A 266 9.01 -5.70 13.08
N LEU A 267 8.57 -6.80 12.45
CA LEU A 267 7.44 -7.59 12.93
C LEU A 267 7.73 -8.24 14.30
N LEU A 268 8.94 -8.77 14.50
CA LEU A 268 9.38 -9.31 15.80
C LEU A 268 9.38 -8.24 16.90
N LEU A 269 9.87 -7.04 16.60
CA LEU A 269 9.79 -5.90 17.52
C LEU A 269 8.34 -5.55 17.86
N ARG A 270 7.42 -5.59 16.88
CA ARG A 270 5.97 -5.36 17.13
C ARG A 270 5.31 -6.47 17.95
N ILE A 271 5.82 -7.70 17.85
CA ILE A 271 5.41 -8.83 18.70
C ILE A 271 6.00 -8.70 20.13
N GLY A 272 7.07 -7.91 20.30
CA GLY A 272 7.81 -7.78 21.57
C GLY A 272 8.94 -8.80 21.74
N ASP A 273 9.32 -9.49 20.66
CA ASP A 273 10.40 -10.49 20.66
C ASP A 273 11.75 -9.85 20.32
N LEU A 274 12.34 -9.17 21.30
CA LEU A 274 13.60 -8.43 21.11
C LEU A 274 14.77 -9.38 20.82
N ASP A 275 14.78 -10.56 21.45
CA ASP A 275 15.82 -11.56 21.29
C ASP A 275 15.83 -12.11 19.86
N ALA A 276 14.68 -12.57 19.36
CA ALA A 276 14.59 -13.04 17.97
C ALA A 276 14.88 -11.90 16.99
N ALA A 277 14.39 -10.69 17.25
CA ALA A 277 14.66 -9.53 16.40
C ALA A 277 16.17 -9.28 16.25
N SER A 278 16.92 -9.32 17.36
CA SER A 278 18.38 -9.10 17.39
C SER A 278 19.17 -10.10 16.56
N GLN A 279 18.63 -11.32 16.39
CA GLN A 279 19.29 -12.42 15.70
C GLN A 279 19.00 -12.46 14.18
N VAL A 280 18.07 -11.65 13.68
CA VAL A 280 17.62 -11.72 12.27
C VAL A 280 18.77 -11.50 11.27
N PHE A 281 19.70 -10.60 11.59
CA PHE A 281 20.87 -10.34 10.74
C PHE A 281 22.09 -11.20 11.12
N GLY A 282 22.02 -11.97 12.21
CA GLY A 282 23.15 -12.73 12.75
C GLY A 282 24.39 -11.85 12.95
N ASP A 283 25.56 -12.37 12.60
CA ASP A 283 26.83 -11.62 12.66
C ASP A 283 27.02 -10.67 11.46
N ALA A 284 26.12 -10.67 10.46
CA ALA A 284 26.19 -9.84 9.26
C ALA A 284 25.68 -8.40 9.50
N ASN A 285 26.22 -7.75 10.53
CA ASN A 285 25.83 -6.42 11.01
C ASN A 285 26.30 -5.25 10.11
N GLU A 286 26.95 -5.51 8.99
CA GLU A 286 27.57 -4.47 8.16
C GLU A 286 26.60 -3.82 7.14
N THR A 287 25.36 -4.29 7.06
CA THR A 287 24.38 -3.73 6.12
C THR A 287 23.70 -2.48 6.69
N LYS A 288 23.27 -1.56 5.79
CA LYS A 288 22.57 -0.34 6.21
C LYS A 288 21.28 -0.66 6.95
N GLU A 289 20.57 -1.71 6.55
CA GLU A 289 19.35 -2.20 7.18
C GLU A 289 19.61 -2.81 8.56
N ALA A 290 20.65 -3.64 8.71
CA ALA A 290 21.02 -4.22 10.00
C ALA A 290 21.38 -3.13 11.03
N ALA A 291 22.06 -2.07 10.60
CA ALA A 291 22.45 -0.97 11.47
C ALA A 291 21.25 -0.21 12.10
N LEU A 292 20.06 -0.26 11.49
CA LEU A 292 18.84 0.33 12.07
C LEU A 292 18.33 -0.48 13.28
N LEU A 293 18.64 -1.77 13.34
CA LEU A 293 18.03 -2.68 14.31
C LEU A 293 18.47 -2.40 15.74
N LYS A 294 19.75 -2.10 15.95
CA LYS A 294 20.32 -1.81 17.28
C LYS A 294 19.57 -0.67 18.00
N PRO A 295 19.46 0.53 17.42
CA PRO A 295 18.72 1.60 18.08
C PRO A 295 17.21 1.34 18.19
N LEU A 296 16.61 0.61 17.23
CA LEU A 296 15.21 0.21 17.34
C LEU A 296 14.96 -0.76 18.50
N ILE A 297 15.88 -1.68 18.79
CA ILE A 297 15.82 -2.56 19.98
C ILE A 297 15.95 -1.72 21.24
N SER A 298 16.92 -0.79 21.32
CA SER A 298 17.08 0.10 22.47
C SER A 298 15.82 0.95 22.71
N MET A 299 15.17 1.45 21.66
CA MET A 299 13.86 2.12 21.77
C MET A 299 12.76 1.19 22.29
N SER A 300 12.70 -0.04 21.79
CA SER A 300 11.68 -1.02 22.17
C SER A 300 11.82 -1.48 23.63
N ASP A 301 13.04 -1.45 24.17
CA ASP A 301 13.40 -1.75 25.56
C ASP A 301 13.28 -0.52 26.49
N GLY A 302 12.84 0.64 25.96
CA GLY A 302 12.70 1.89 26.72
C GLY A 302 14.03 2.58 27.06
N ARG A 303 15.16 2.09 26.53
CA ARG A 303 16.50 2.67 26.71
C ARG A 303 16.74 3.82 25.74
N PHE A 304 15.93 4.88 25.85
CA PHE A 304 15.98 6.01 24.93
C PHE A 304 17.31 6.78 24.93
N ALA A 305 18.01 6.85 26.06
CA ALA A 305 19.33 7.50 26.14
C ALA A 305 20.40 6.76 25.30
N ASP A 306 20.37 5.42 25.34
CA ASP A 306 21.24 4.57 24.52
C ASP A 306 20.88 4.73 23.05
N ALA A 307 19.58 4.68 22.73
CA ALA A 307 19.07 4.87 21.37
C ALA A 307 19.48 6.23 20.79
N VAL A 308 19.46 7.33 21.56
CA VAL A 308 19.96 8.64 21.11
C VAL A 308 21.43 8.55 20.67
N SER A 309 22.28 7.89 21.46
CA SER A 309 23.69 7.74 21.13
C SER A 309 23.89 6.90 19.87
N GLU A 310 23.14 5.81 19.75
CA GLU A 310 23.18 4.90 18.60
C GLU A 310 22.66 5.57 17.31
N TRP A 311 21.56 6.32 17.37
CA TRP A 311 21.02 7.06 16.23
C TRP A 311 21.95 8.19 15.77
N ARG A 312 22.63 8.88 16.71
CA ARG A 312 23.63 9.90 16.35
C ARG A 312 24.79 9.31 15.57
N ILE A 313 25.35 8.20 16.03
CA ILE A 313 26.43 7.49 15.33
C ILE A 313 25.95 7.11 13.92
N LEU A 314 24.74 6.58 13.79
CA LEU A 314 24.21 6.19 12.49
C LEU A 314 23.97 7.39 11.56
N GLY A 315 23.60 8.54 12.12
CA GLY A 315 23.37 9.79 11.39
C GLY A 315 24.65 10.45 10.86
N GLU A 316 25.84 10.02 11.28
CA GLU A 316 27.11 10.50 10.75
C GLU A 316 27.38 9.97 9.33
N ASP A 317 26.81 8.83 8.96
CA ASP A 317 26.95 8.25 7.62
C ASP A 317 26.08 9.00 6.59
N ARG A 318 26.71 9.93 5.86
CA ARG A 318 26.05 10.71 4.80
C ARG A 318 25.76 9.93 3.52
N THR A 319 26.21 8.68 3.40
CA THR A 319 25.91 7.85 2.22
C THR A 319 24.53 7.19 2.33
N ARG A 320 23.86 7.31 3.48
CA ARG A 320 22.55 6.75 3.75
C ARG A 320 21.45 7.48 2.98
N THR A 321 20.56 6.71 2.37
CA THR A 321 19.36 7.23 1.70
C THR A 321 18.17 7.40 2.66
N ASP A 322 18.27 6.80 3.85
CA ASP A 322 17.26 6.82 4.91
C ASP A 322 17.61 7.79 6.05
N GLY A 323 18.51 8.75 5.81
CA GLY A 323 18.96 9.72 6.81
C GLY A 323 17.82 10.51 7.49
N ALA A 324 16.75 10.82 6.75
CA ALA A 324 15.58 11.49 7.32
C ALA A 324 14.81 10.59 8.32
N LEU A 325 14.78 9.27 8.12
CA LEU A 325 14.20 8.32 9.07
C LEU A 325 15.08 8.16 10.31
N VAL A 326 16.40 8.15 10.15
CA VAL A 326 17.36 8.17 11.27
C VAL A 326 17.16 9.42 12.12
N ALA A 327 17.12 10.60 11.49
CA ALA A 327 16.89 11.89 12.16
C ALA A 327 15.53 11.95 12.88
N GLN A 328 14.48 11.42 12.23
CA GLN A 328 13.15 11.29 12.82
C GLN A 328 13.16 10.47 14.10
N ASN A 329 13.76 9.28 14.08
CA ASN A 329 13.80 8.40 15.26
C ASN A 329 14.69 8.98 16.36
N LEU A 330 15.79 9.65 16.01
CA LEU A 330 16.60 10.42 16.95
C LEU A 330 15.76 11.49 17.67
N ALA A 331 15.02 12.30 16.91
CA ALA A 331 14.16 13.34 17.47
C ALA A 331 13.09 12.75 18.42
N VAL A 332 12.47 11.62 18.06
CA VAL A 332 11.54 10.91 18.94
C VAL A 332 12.22 10.49 20.24
N CYS A 333 13.43 9.92 20.19
CA CYS A 333 14.16 9.54 21.39
C CYS A 333 14.52 10.77 22.27
N LEU A 334 14.90 11.88 21.63
CA LEU A 334 15.18 13.15 22.31
C LEU A 334 13.95 13.69 23.05
N LEU A 335 12.76 13.57 22.45
CA LEU A 335 11.50 13.90 23.11
C LEU A 335 11.28 13.04 24.36
N TYR A 336 11.50 11.72 24.31
CA TYR A 336 11.33 10.82 25.46
C TYR A 336 12.30 11.12 26.61
N ILE A 337 13.47 11.69 26.34
CA ILE A 337 14.43 12.12 27.38
C ILE A 337 14.31 13.61 27.75
N GLY A 338 13.25 14.29 27.30
CA GLY A 338 12.94 15.69 27.66
C GLY A 338 13.74 16.76 26.91
N LYS A 339 14.47 16.41 25.84
CA LYS A 339 15.24 17.35 25.01
C LYS A 339 14.41 17.90 23.85
N LEU A 340 13.33 18.59 24.21
CA LEU A 340 12.32 19.08 23.27
C LEU A 340 12.87 20.08 22.23
N ASP A 341 13.75 21.00 22.63
CA ASP A 341 14.34 21.97 21.70
C ASP A 341 15.20 21.31 20.62
N GLU A 342 16.02 20.34 21.02
CA GLU A 342 16.86 19.58 20.09
C GLU A 342 16.00 18.74 19.14
N SER A 343 14.96 18.08 19.68
CA SER A 343 13.98 17.34 18.88
C SER A 343 13.32 18.24 17.83
N ARG A 344 12.87 19.44 18.22
CA ARG A 344 12.25 20.41 17.31
C ARG A 344 13.20 20.79 16.17
N GLN A 345 14.42 21.21 16.50
CA GLN A 345 15.40 21.65 15.51
C GLN A 345 15.72 20.57 14.48
N ILE A 346 15.87 19.31 14.91
CA ILE A 346 16.14 18.19 14.01
C ILE A 346 14.97 17.98 13.03
N LEU A 347 13.74 17.97 13.53
CA LEU A 347 12.55 17.77 12.70
C LEU A 347 12.34 18.93 11.71
N GLU A 348 12.49 20.17 12.16
CA GLU A 348 12.41 21.36 11.30
C GLU A 348 13.47 21.36 10.20
N ALA A 349 14.69 20.90 10.51
CA ALA A 349 15.76 20.76 9.52
C ALA A 349 15.43 19.72 8.45
N GLN A 350 14.76 18.62 8.81
CA GLN A 350 14.31 17.63 7.83
C GLN A 350 13.24 18.19 6.89
N VAL A 351 12.25 18.91 7.44
CA VAL A 351 11.21 19.57 6.63
C VAL A 351 11.80 20.64 5.72
N SER A 352 12.73 21.44 6.23
CA SER A 352 13.47 22.44 5.44
C SER A 352 14.30 21.82 4.31
N SER A 353 14.67 20.54 4.45
CA SER A 353 15.37 19.74 3.44
C SER A 353 14.42 19.00 2.49
N ASN A 354 13.15 19.42 2.40
CA ASN A 354 12.09 18.84 1.57
C ASN A 354 11.67 17.40 1.93
N HIS A 355 11.92 16.95 3.17
CA HIS A 355 11.33 15.71 3.66
C HIS A 355 9.96 15.99 4.29
N SER A 356 8.96 15.19 3.95
CA SER A 356 7.59 15.43 4.44
C SER A 356 6.76 14.16 4.61
N PHE A 357 7.36 13.00 4.89
CA PHE A 357 6.56 11.79 5.17
C PHE A 357 5.69 11.95 6.42
N GLY A 358 4.54 11.26 6.47
CA GLY A 358 3.47 11.55 7.45
C GLY A 358 3.91 11.56 8.92
N SER A 359 4.74 10.59 9.34
CA SER A 359 5.22 10.56 10.74
C SER A 359 6.12 11.73 11.11
N LEU A 360 6.89 12.30 10.16
CA LEU A 360 7.69 13.51 10.39
C LEU A 360 6.81 14.72 10.70
N ILE A 361 5.79 14.93 9.88
CA ILE A 361 4.86 16.05 10.04
C ILE A 361 4.05 15.91 11.33
N PHE A 362 3.56 14.71 11.62
CA PHE A 362 2.82 14.42 12.84
C PHE A 362 3.66 14.63 14.10
N ASN A 363 4.91 14.15 14.10
CA ASN A 363 5.80 14.30 15.25
C ASN A 363 6.24 15.75 15.45
N LEU A 364 6.53 16.49 14.38
CA LEU A 364 6.84 17.92 14.48
C LEU A 364 5.65 18.72 15.02
N SER A 365 4.44 18.43 14.53
CA SER A 365 3.21 19.03 15.03
C SER A 365 2.97 18.73 16.50
N THR A 366 3.32 17.52 16.95
CA THR A 366 3.30 17.13 18.38
C THR A 366 4.32 17.94 19.19
N VAL A 367 5.54 18.11 18.67
CA VAL A 367 6.57 18.93 19.35
C VAL A 367 6.11 20.39 19.46
N TYR A 368 5.45 20.95 18.44
CA TYR A 368 4.88 22.30 18.55
C TYR A 368 3.83 22.42 19.67
N GLU A 369 2.95 21.43 19.84
CA GLU A 369 1.98 21.40 20.95
C GLU A 369 2.65 21.37 22.34
N LEU A 370 3.81 20.72 22.44
CA LEU A 370 4.52 20.56 23.71
C LEU A 370 5.42 21.76 24.07
N CYS A 371 5.89 22.50 23.07
CA CYS A 371 6.94 23.51 23.26
C CYS A 371 6.45 24.96 23.23
N THR A 372 5.23 25.23 22.73
CA THR A 372 4.79 26.61 22.52
C THR A 372 3.27 26.80 22.61
N ASP A 373 2.85 27.93 23.20
CA ASP A 373 1.45 28.37 23.22
C ASP A 373 0.96 28.82 21.82
N SER A 374 1.89 29.07 20.89
CA SER A 374 1.59 29.45 19.49
C SER A 374 1.58 28.26 18.53
N ALA A 375 1.36 27.04 19.03
CA ALA A 375 1.42 25.81 18.25
C ALA A 375 0.56 25.85 16.98
N THR A 376 -0.67 26.37 17.06
CA THR A 376 -1.58 26.50 15.90
C THR A 376 -0.97 27.34 14.78
N HIS A 377 -0.30 28.44 15.14
CA HIS A 377 0.36 29.29 14.15
C HIS A 377 1.56 28.59 13.50
N MET A 378 2.38 27.88 14.28
CA MET A 378 3.51 27.09 13.75
C MET A 378 3.05 25.98 12.81
N LYS A 379 1.96 25.27 13.15
CA LYS A 379 1.35 24.26 12.27
C LYS A 379 0.80 24.85 10.97
N GLY A 380 0.22 26.05 11.03
CA GLY A 380 -0.18 26.81 9.84
C GLY A 380 1.01 27.15 8.94
N GLN A 381 2.10 27.65 9.52
CA GLN A 381 3.34 27.93 8.78
C GLN A 381 3.97 26.64 8.20
N LEU A 382 3.87 25.53 8.91
CA LEU A 382 4.29 24.22 8.41
C LEU A 382 3.48 23.85 7.16
N ALA A 383 2.15 24.00 7.17
CA ALA A 383 1.32 23.78 5.98
C ALA A 383 1.75 24.67 4.79
N ASP A 384 2.03 25.94 5.04
CA ASP A 384 2.54 26.89 4.02
C ASP A 384 3.93 26.52 3.47
N MET A 385 4.75 25.84 4.26
CA MET A 385 6.06 25.35 3.82
C MET A 385 5.90 24.09 2.97
N LEU A 386 5.04 23.17 3.40
CA LEU A 386 4.75 21.92 2.70
C LEU A 386 4.16 22.16 1.31
N SER A 387 3.31 23.18 1.15
CA SER A 387 2.70 23.52 -0.15
C SER A 387 3.72 23.98 -1.20
N LYS A 388 4.93 24.38 -0.78
CA LYS A 388 6.01 24.86 -1.65
C LYS A 388 7.06 23.79 -1.96
N GLN A 389 6.97 22.62 -1.33
CA GLN A 389 7.89 21.52 -1.59
C GLN A 389 7.66 20.92 -2.98
N PRO A 390 8.69 20.31 -3.60
CA PRO A 390 8.52 19.62 -4.87
C PRO A 390 7.53 18.44 -4.73
N ALA A 391 6.69 18.26 -5.75
CA ALA A 391 5.78 17.14 -5.84
C ALA A 391 6.55 15.85 -6.17
N ILE A 392 6.41 14.85 -5.31
CA ILE A 392 7.04 13.54 -5.47
C ILE A 392 6.00 12.49 -5.11
N GLY A 393 5.72 11.53 -6.00
CA GLY A 393 4.68 10.50 -5.83
C GLY A 393 4.86 9.53 -4.65
N HIS A 394 5.85 9.76 -3.78
CA HIS A 394 6.05 9.01 -2.55
C HIS A 394 5.47 9.72 -1.30
N THR A 395 4.97 10.95 -1.44
CA THR A 395 4.33 11.71 -0.37
C THR A 395 2.92 12.11 -0.76
N ASN A 396 1.98 12.00 0.17
CA ASN A 396 0.65 12.57 -0.03
C ASN A 396 0.76 14.10 0.05
N LEU A 397 0.38 14.80 -1.01
CA LEU A 397 0.30 16.26 -1.02
C LEU A 397 -1.04 16.77 -0.48
N ASP A 398 -2.10 15.99 -0.64
CA ASP A 398 -3.45 16.29 -0.17
C ASP A 398 -3.62 15.88 1.30
N ARG A 399 -2.79 16.43 2.19
CA ARG A 399 -2.72 15.99 3.59
C ARG A 399 -3.93 16.45 4.39
N PRO A 400 -4.56 15.57 5.18
CA PRO A 400 -5.62 15.97 6.08
C PRO A 400 -5.09 16.76 7.29
N ASN A 401 -5.95 17.53 7.94
CA ASN A 401 -5.70 18.30 9.16
C ASN A 401 -5.20 17.39 10.28
N SER A 402 -5.61 16.12 10.31
CA SER A 402 -5.14 15.12 11.27
C SER A 402 -3.63 14.90 11.23
N ASP A 403 -2.99 15.00 10.05
CA ASP A 403 -1.53 14.86 9.92
C ASP A 403 -0.77 16.01 10.59
N LEU A 404 -1.35 17.22 10.58
CA LEU A 404 -0.79 18.42 11.21
C LEU A 404 -1.37 18.69 12.60
N LYS A 405 -2.29 17.84 13.08
CA LYS A 405 -3.09 18.06 14.29
C LYS A 405 -3.74 19.46 14.33
N LEU A 406 -4.36 19.87 13.22
CA LEU A 406 -5.07 21.14 13.07
C LEU A 406 -6.56 21.07 13.42
#